data_AF-A0A7W7LE18-F1
#
_entry.id   AF-A0A7W7LE18-F1
#
_cell.length_a   1.000
_cell.length_b   1.000
_cell.length_c   1.000
_cell.angle_alpha   90.00
_cell.angle_beta   90.00
_cell.angle_gamma   90.00
#
_symmetry.space_group_name_H-M   'P 1'
#
loop_
_entity.id
_entity.type
_entity.pdbx_description
1 polymer ?
#
loop_
_entity_poly.entity_id
_entity_poly.type
_entity_poly.pdbx_seq_one_letter_code
_entity_poly.pdbx_strand_id
1 'polypeptide(L)'
;MGRLSAAEEAMRSARPGDKLTFVVVTGDPAETGRLARLRIIDLIACLRRVVAPEELQRPRIVFDDTGTVPAAIGWDPVDDSTEVAIRAHDGLIVARADGRGAGHAVADRGAHEGGRPRDGANPGRPTGER
;
A
#
# COMPACT_ATOMS: atom_id res chain seq x y z
N MET A 1 -16.39 3.20 -11.16
CA MET A 1 -15.27 3.15 -12.12
C MET A 1 -13.98 3.14 -11.30
N GLY A 2 -13.55 1.96 -10.88
CA GLY A 2 -12.42 1.80 -9.96
C GLY A 2 -11.11 1.79 -10.73
N ARG A 3 -10.36 2.88 -10.69
CA ARG A 3 -8.93 2.83 -10.98
C ARG A 3 -8.27 2.25 -9.74
N LEU A 4 -7.39 1.25 -9.92
CA LEU A 4 -6.55 0.69 -8.85
C LEU A 4 -5.47 1.70 -8.45
N SER A 5 -5.88 2.90 -8.02
CA SER A 5 -5.04 4.07 -7.81
C SER A 5 -4.04 3.79 -6.70
N ALA A 6 -4.49 3.22 -5.58
CA ALA A 6 -3.61 2.85 -4.48
C ALA A 6 -2.55 1.82 -4.92
N ALA A 7 -2.93 0.83 -5.73
CA ALA A 7 -1.97 -0.17 -6.23
C ALA A 7 -0.96 0.44 -7.22
N GLU A 8 -1.42 1.28 -8.15
CA GLU A 8 -0.57 2.00 -9.11
C GLU A 8 0.42 2.94 -8.38
N GLU A 9 -0.08 3.72 -7.44
CA GLU A 9 0.71 4.66 -6.64
C GLU A 9 1.74 3.92 -5.77
N ALA A 10 1.37 2.77 -5.20
CA ALA A 10 2.29 1.93 -4.45
C ALA A 10 3.40 1.36 -5.36
N MET A 11 3.08 0.85 -6.56
CA MET A 11 4.09 0.40 -7.54
C MET A 11 5.06 1.52 -7.91
N ARG A 12 4.53 2.73 -8.18
CA ARG A 12 5.33 3.88 -8.59
C ARG A 12 6.20 4.43 -7.46
N SER A 13 5.72 4.36 -6.23
CA SER A 13 6.41 4.91 -5.06
C SER A 13 7.30 3.89 -4.35
N ALA A 14 7.23 2.61 -4.73
CA ALA A 14 8.03 1.54 -4.13
C ALA A 14 9.52 1.73 -4.39
N ARG A 15 10.31 1.48 -3.34
CA ARG A 15 11.78 1.53 -3.40
C ARG A 15 12.34 0.18 -3.84
N PRO A 16 13.56 0.12 -4.39
CA PRO A 16 14.26 -1.14 -4.59
C PRO A 16 14.29 -1.96 -3.29
N GLY A 17 13.78 -3.20 -3.35
CA GLY A 17 13.68 -4.09 -2.19
C GLY A 17 12.37 -4.03 -1.40
N ASP A 18 11.49 -3.05 -1.65
CA ASP A 18 10.15 -3.06 -1.06
C ASP A 18 9.37 -4.29 -1.55
N LYS A 19 8.71 -4.99 -0.63
CA LYS A 19 7.83 -6.12 -0.94
C LYS A 19 6.39 -5.63 -1.05
N LEU A 20 5.87 -5.58 -2.27
CA LEU A 20 4.49 -5.18 -2.53
C LEU A 20 3.56 -6.40 -2.49
N THR A 21 2.46 -6.27 -1.75
CA THR A 21 1.35 -7.23 -1.76
C THR A 21 0.06 -6.49 -2.08
N PHE A 22 -0.62 -6.88 -3.17
CA PHE A 22 -1.96 -6.41 -3.49
C PHE A 22 -2.96 -7.46 -3.06
N VAL A 23 -3.93 -7.04 -2.25
CA VAL A 23 -5.04 -7.89 -1.81
C VAL A 23 -6.28 -7.44 -2.56
N VAL A 24 -6.80 -8.33 -3.40
CA VAL A 24 -8.03 -8.13 -4.16
C VAL A 24 -9.17 -8.65 -3.31
N VAL A 25 -10.08 -7.76 -2.95
CA VAL A 25 -11.33 -8.03 -2.23
C VAL A 25 -12.49 -7.50 -3.07
N THR A 26 -13.65 -8.13 -2.97
CA THR A 26 -14.86 -7.70 -3.66
C THR A 26 -16.08 -8.24 -2.93
N GLY A 27 -17.22 -7.54 -3.05
CA GLY A 27 -18.51 -8.02 -2.55
C GLY A 27 -19.05 -9.23 -3.32
N ASP A 28 -18.51 -9.52 -4.51
CA ASP A 28 -18.88 -10.71 -5.30
C ASP A 28 -17.64 -11.51 -5.74
N PRO A 29 -17.10 -12.37 -4.88
CA PRO A 29 -15.95 -13.20 -5.21
C PRO A 29 -16.23 -14.21 -6.33
N ALA A 30 -17.49 -14.64 -6.46
CA ALA A 30 -17.87 -15.59 -7.49
C ALA A 30 -17.81 -14.92 -8.86
N GLU A 31 -18.39 -13.76 -9.07
CA GLU A 31 -18.37 -13.11 -10.37
C GLU A 31 -17.14 -12.22 -10.57
N THR A 32 -17.09 -11.09 -9.85
CA THR A 32 -16.04 -10.08 -9.98
C THR A 32 -14.67 -10.63 -9.59
N GLY A 33 -14.61 -11.45 -8.54
CA GLY A 33 -13.36 -12.08 -8.09
C GLY A 33 -12.74 -13.01 -9.14
N ARG A 34 -13.54 -13.87 -9.78
CA ARG A 34 -13.07 -14.73 -10.89
C ARG A 34 -12.64 -13.91 -12.10
N LEU A 35 -13.38 -12.87 -12.46
CA LEU A 35 -13.03 -12.00 -13.59
C LEU A 35 -11.72 -11.25 -13.34
N ALA A 36 -11.54 -10.68 -12.14
CA ALA A 36 -10.31 -10.01 -11.74
C ALA A 36 -9.11 -10.97 -11.83
N ARG A 37 -9.27 -12.21 -11.33
CA ARG A 37 -8.23 -13.25 -11.41
C ARG A 37 -7.82 -13.56 -12.84
N LEU A 38 -8.78 -13.79 -13.73
CA LEU A 38 -8.51 -14.05 -15.14
C LEU A 38 -7.71 -12.88 -15.76
N ARG A 39 -8.20 -11.65 -15.59
CA ARG A 39 -7.60 -10.45 -16.18
C ARG A 39 -6.18 -10.18 -15.68
N ILE A 40 -5.95 -10.37 -14.39
CA ILE A 40 -4.62 -10.20 -13.78
C ILE A 40 -3.64 -11.25 -14.32
N ILE A 41 -4.06 -12.52 -14.41
CA ILE A 41 -3.21 -13.58 -14.95
C ILE A 41 -2.84 -13.30 -16.40
N ASP A 42 -3.81 -12.94 -17.24
CA ASP A 42 -3.59 -12.61 -18.65
C ASP A 42 -2.62 -11.44 -18.81
N LEU A 43 -2.82 -10.37 -18.03
CA LEU A 43 -1.94 -9.20 -18.05
C LEU A 43 -0.51 -9.57 -17.68
N ILE A 44 -0.31 -10.32 -16.58
CA ILE A 44 1.01 -10.75 -16.13
C ILE A 44 1.67 -11.65 -17.18
N ALA A 45 0.91 -12.56 -17.80
CA ALA A 45 1.42 -13.41 -18.87
C ALA A 45 1.88 -12.60 -20.09
N CYS A 46 1.14 -11.57 -20.47
CA CYS A 46 1.54 -10.65 -21.55
C CYS A 46 2.79 -9.85 -21.20
N LEU A 47 2.86 -9.25 -19.99
CA LEU A 47 4.00 -8.46 -19.55
C LEU A 47 5.29 -9.29 -19.52
N ARG A 48 5.23 -10.53 -19.04
CA ARG A 48 6.38 -11.45 -19.00
C ARG A 48 6.95 -11.80 -20.38
N ARG A 49 6.19 -11.61 -21.46
CA ARG A 49 6.66 -11.87 -22.83
C ARG A 49 7.40 -10.70 -23.45
N VAL A 50 7.20 -9.48 -22.92
CA VAL A 50 7.68 -8.24 -23.55
C VAL A 50 8.61 -7.41 -22.67
N VAL A 51 8.67 -7.69 -21.37
CA VAL A 51 9.52 -6.99 -20.39
C VAL A 51 10.59 -7.93 -19.87
N ALA A 52 11.83 -7.45 -19.76
CA ALA A 52 12.93 -8.22 -19.18
C ALA A 52 12.61 -8.62 -17.72
N PRO A 53 12.91 -9.86 -17.29
CA PRO A 53 12.59 -10.33 -15.94
C PRO A 53 13.14 -9.49 -14.79
N GLU A 54 14.22 -8.75 -15.03
CA GLU A 54 14.92 -7.86 -14.11
C GLU A 54 14.24 -6.49 -13.98
N GLU A 55 13.52 -6.06 -15.02
CA GLU A 55 12.79 -4.79 -15.07
C GLU A 55 11.36 -4.94 -14.51
N LEU A 56 10.86 -6.17 -14.42
CA LEU A 56 9.53 -6.46 -13.92
C LEU A 56 9.53 -6.49 -12.38
N GLN A 57 8.97 -5.44 -11.76
CA GLN A 57 8.59 -5.50 -10.34
C GLN A 57 7.64 -6.69 -10.10
N ARG A 58 7.88 -7.46 -9.03
CA ARG A 58 7.15 -8.71 -8.73
C ARG A 58 6.25 -8.56 -7.50
N PRO A 59 5.10 -7.89 -7.61
CA PRO A 59 4.15 -7.84 -6.52
C PRO A 59 3.55 -9.22 -6.27
N ARG A 60 3.28 -9.53 -5.01
CA ARG A 60 2.42 -10.66 -4.63
C ARG A 60 0.97 -10.24 -4.77
N ILE A 61 0.16 -11.03 -5.46
CA ILE A 61 -1.28 -10.79 -5.56
C ILE A 61 -2.02 -11.87 -4.78
N VAL A 62 -2.90 -11.46 -3.88
CA VAL A 62 -3.75 -12.33 -3.07
C VAL A 62 -5.19 -11.99 -3.39
N PHE A 63 -6.00 -13.01 -3.69
CA PHE A 63 -7.44 -12.87 -3.80
C PHE A 63 -8.02 -13.37 -2.49
N ASP A 64 -8.67 -12.47 -1.75
CA ASP A 64 -9.29 -12.81 -0.48
C ASP A 64 -10.80 -12.84 -0.66
N ASP A 65 -11.29 -14.03 -1.01
CA ASP A 65 -12.71 -14.30 -1.25
C ASP A 65 -13.52 -14.32 0.07
N THR A 66 -12.84 -14.27 1.23
CA THR A 66 -13.46 -14.40 2.56
C THR A 66 -13.51 -13.11 3.36
N GLY A 67 -12.80 -12.07 2.92
CA GLY A 67 -12.66 -10.82 3.69
C GLY A 67 -11.79 -10.96 4.95
N THR A 68 -10.93 -11.98 5.04
CA THR A 68 -10.05 -12.21 6.20
C THR A 68 -9.07 -11.04 6.42
N VAL A 69 -8.43 -10.56 5.35
CA VAL A 69 -7.47 -9.45 5.38
C VAL A 69 -8.13 -8.13 5.78
N PRO A 70 -9.21 -7.65 5.11
CA PRO A 70 -9.85 -6.41 5.49
C PRO A 70 -10.38 -6.47 6.93
N ALA A 71 -10.94 -7.60 7.38
CA ALA A 71 -11.33 -7.79 8.78
C ALA A 71 -10.13 -7.69 9.75
N ALA A 72 -8.99 -8.30 9.42
CA ALA A 72 -7.78 -8.24 10.24
C ALA A 72 -7.20 -6.82 10.39
N ILE A 73 -7.44 -5.94 9.41
CA ILE A 73 -7.08 -4.53 9.50
C ILE A 73 -8.25 -3.65 9.98
N GLY A 74 -9.36 -4.22 10.45
CA GLY A 74 -10.50 -3.47 10.97
C GLY A 74 -11.23 -2.67 9.89
N TRP A 75 -11.33 -3.20 8.67
CA TRP A 75 -12.06 -2.60 7.57
C TRP A 75 -13.19 -3.55 7.13
N ASP A 76 -14.42 -3.24 7.54
CA ASP A 76 -15.62 -4.02 7.23
C ASP A 76 -16.84 -3.07 7.35
N PRO A 77 -17.71 -2.95 6.34
CA PRO A 77 -17.72 -3.65 5.05
C PRO A 77 -16.70 -3.12 4.04
N VAL A 78 -16.28 -4.00 3.13
CA VAL A 78 -15.57 -3.66 1.89
C VAL A 78 -16.56 -3.58 0.73
N ASP A 79 -16.33 -2.65 -0.18
CA ASP A 79 -17.03 -2.54 -1.45
C ASP A 79 -16.05 -2.31 -2.60
N ASP A 80 -16.56 -2.24 -3.83
CA ASP A 80 -15.74 -2.03 -5.03
C ASP A 80 -15.07 -0.63 -5.09
N SER A 81 -15.32 0.25 -4.12
CA SER A 81 -14.66 1.55 -3.97
C SER A 81 -13.55 1.56 -2.92
N THR A 82 -13.38 0.46 -2.19
CA THR A 82 -12.40 0.36 -1.10
C THR A 82 -10.97 0.45 -1.62
N GLU A 83 -10.27 1.52 -1.25
CA GLU A 83 -8.83 1.68 -1.45
C GLU A 83 -8.16 1.88 -0.09
N VAL A 84 -7.36 0.92 0.35
CA VAL A 84 -6.61 0.99 1.62
C VAL A 84 -5.18 0.56 1.36
N ALA A 85 -4.23 1.27 1.95
CA ALA A 85 -2.82 0.91 1.93
C ALA A 85 -2.28 0.85 3.35
N ILE A 86 -1.40 -0.12 3.59
CA ILE A 86 -0.67 -0.27 4.85
C ILE A 86 0.82 -0.48 4.54
N ARG A 87 1.68 0.02 5.42
CA ARG A 87 3.10 -0.36 5.46
C ARG A 87 3.34 -1.17 6.72
N ALA A 88 3.92 -2.35 6.57
CA ALA A 88 4.34 -3.19 7.67
C ALA A 88 5.86 -3.26 7.77
N HIS A 89 6.39 -3.19 8.98
CA HIS A 89 7.81 -3.36 9.29
C HIS A 89 7.94 -4.14 10.59
N ASP A 90 8.80 -5.16 10.63
CA ASP A 90 9.01 -6.04 11.79
C ASP A 90 7.71 -6.57 12.44
N GLY A 91 6.73 -6.92 11.60
CA GLY A 91 5.44 -7.45 12.04
C GLY A 91 4.44 -6.40 12.54
N LEU A 92 4.79 -5.12 12.50
CA LEU A 92 3.96 -4.01 12.95
C LEU A 92 3.47 -3.17 11.77
N ILE A 93 2.23 -2.65 11.85
CA ILE A 93 1.73 -1.66 10.91
C ILE A 93 2.31 -0.30 11.30
N VAL A 94 3.23 0.23 10.48
CA VAL A 94 3.92 1.51 10.71
C VAL A 94 3.29 2.68 9.96
N ALA A 95 2.46 2.39 8.96
CA ALA A 95 1.66 3.42 8.28
C ALA A 95 0.36 2.82 7.75
N ARG A 96 -0.68 3.65 7.71
CA ARG A 96 -1.97 3.36 7.09
C ARG A 96 -2.49 4.61 6.38
N ALA A 97 -3.15 4.40 5.26
CA ALA A 97 -3.93 5.41 4.55
C ALA A 97 -5.07 4.74 3.77
N ASP A 98 -6.10 5.51 3.45
CA ASP A 98 -7.25 5.07 2.68
C ASP A 98 -7.67 6.13 1.64
N GLY A 99 -8.43 5.67 0.65
CA GLY A 99 -8.86 6.47 -0.48
C GLY A 99 -7.75 6.83 -1.47
N ARG A 100 -7.99 7.89 -2.22
CA ARG A 100 -7.05 8.41 -3.23
C ARG A 100 -5.73 8.82 -2.58
N GLY A 101 -4.60 8.39 -3.15
CA GLY A 101 -3.29 8.72 -2.62
C GLY A 101 -2.79 7.76 -1.55
N ALA A 102 -3.59 6.77 -1.12
CA ALA A 102 -3.23 5.88 -0.02
C ALA A 102 -1.92 5.14 -0.28
N GLY A 103 -1.73 4.63 -1.50
CA GLY A 103 -0.51 3.91 -1.89
C GLY A 103 0.73 4.79 -1.81
N HIS A 104 0.62 6.04 -2.27
CA HIS A 104 1.70 7.02 -2.17
C HIS A 104 2.01 7.39 -0.73
N ALA A 105 0.98 7.68 0.08
CA ALA A 105 1.13 8.11 1.47
C ALA A 105 1.84 7.08 2.35
N VAL A 106 1.57 5.78 2.17
CA VAL A 106 2.24 4.73 2.95
C VAL A 106 3.64 4.43 2.44
N ALA A 107 3.90 4.60 1.13
CA ALA A 107 5.22 4.41 0.55
C ALA A 107 6.20 5.50 1.01
N ASP A 108 5.73 6.75 1.12
CA ASP A 108 6.56 7.90 1.51
C ASP A 108 6.91 7.90 3.01
N ARG A 109 6.00 7.45 3.89
CA ARG A 109 6.21 7.43 5.35
C ARG A 109 7.43 6.62 5.83
N GLY A 110 7.98 5.71 5.00
CA GLY A 110 9.25 5.04 5.27
C GLY A 110 10.51 5.92 5.10
N ALA A 111 10.38 7.21 4.75
CA ALA A 111 11.49 8.17 4.71
C ALA A 111 11.82 8.80 6.07
N HIS A 112 10.84 8.92 6.96
CA HIS A 112 10.97 9.78 8.15
C HIS A 112 11.61 9.11 9.37
N GLU A 113 11.79 7.78 9.39
CA GLU A 113 12.41 7.08 10.52
C GLU A 113 13.95 6.99 10.43
N GLY A 114 14.56 7.46 9.33
CA GLY A 114 16.03 7.49 9.15
C GLY A 114 16.73 8.78 9.61
N GLY A 115 16.01 9.78 10.14
CA GLY A 115 16.56 11.09 10.49
C GLY A 115 16.32 11.47 11.95
N ARG A 116 17.30 11.16 12.81
CA ARG A 116 17.57 11.58 14.22
C ARG A 116 16.41 12.08 15.11
N PRO A 117 16.40 11.72 16.41
CA PRO A 117 15.57 12.39 17.40
C PRO A 117 15.87 13.90 17.42
N ARG A 118 14.83 14.74 17.34
CA ARG A 118 14.95 16.16 17.66
C ARG A 118 15.20 16.29 19.16
N ASP A 119 16.47 16.45 19.50
CA ASP A 119 16.93 16.82 20.83
C ASP A 119 16.48 18.26 21.11
N GLY A 120 15.33 18.39 21.78
CA GLY A 120 14.72 19.65 22.16
C GLY A 120 15.37 20.24 23.40
N ALA A 121 16.67 20.57 23.31
CA ALA A 121 17.31 21.46 24.28
C ALA A 121 16.83 22.90 24.00
N ASN A 122 16.02 23.46 24.89
CA ASN A 122 15.73 24.88 24.92
C ASN A 122 16.53 25.56 26.04
N PRO A 123 17.67 26.19 25.77
CA PRO A 123 18.30 27.09 26.72
C PRO A 123 17.84 28.53 26.46
N GLY A 124 17.05 29.05 27.40
CA GLY A 124 17.16 30.43 27.87
C GLY A 124 16.65 31.55 26.97
N ARG A 125 15.65 32.28 27.48
CA ARG A 125 15.57 33.72 27.26
C ARG A 125 15.39 34.40 28.62
N PRO A 126 16.36 35.19 29.10
CA PRO A 126 16.13 36.07 30.24
C PRO A 126 15.44 37.33 29.71
N THR A 127 14.25 37.63 30.23
CA THR A 127 13.67 38.97 30.14
C THR A 127 14.07 39.73 31.39
N GLY A 128 15.11 40.55 31.26
CA GLY A 128 15.39 41.63 32.19
C GLY A 128 14.54 42.86 31.86
N GLU A 129 14.10 43.51 32.94
CA GLU A 129 13.93 44.96 33.15
C GLU A 129 12.98 45.74 32.20
N ARG A 130 11.87 46.26 32.75
CA ARG A 130 11.83 47.53 33.50
C ARG A 130 10.60 47.60 34.40
#